data_AF-A0A8H3C9C4-F1
#
_entry.id   AF-A0A8H3C9C4-F1
#
_cell.length_a   1.000
_cell.length_b   1.000
_cell.length_c   1.000
_cell.angle_alpha   90.00
_cell.angle_beta   90.00
_cell.angle_gamma   90.00
#
_symmetry.space_group_name_H-M   'P 1'
#
loop_
_entity.id
_entity.type
_entity.pdbx_description
1 polymer ?
#
loop_
_entity_poly.entity_id
_entity_poly.type
_entity_poly.pdbx_seq_one_letter_code
_entity_poly.pdbx_strand_id
1 'polypeptide(L)'
;MTAFPRAVFSGKELEVVRWFAGLCGVSGLPTSMSIQTRFESILKMLGLESRLIQSKLGNYFAINSVKSIIANEMSNPLVRKDMVFYPQDDGQALKQAANGARWTKEVNASLAAPMVRKHLPHGHQDYYIYEPFLTSSIPAGEQNANLPCAFIPVRYFQRNGTCFAKAHPLVSHEHGYIIDASAHVDISVSQFLIPLPEFRLKHNDYGLSSPNSILGGVVQH
;
A
#
# COMPACT_ATOMS: atom_id res chain seq x y z
N MET A 1 27.30 -12.04 3.08
CA MET A 1 27.42 -12.78 1.80
C MET A 1 26.72 -14.12 1.95
N THR A 2 25.55 -14.34 1.32
CA THR A 2 25.06 -15.70 1.01
C THR A 2 23.95 -15.63 -0.05
N ALA A 3 24.32 -15.74 -1.31
CA ALA A 3 23.47 -16.21 -2.41
C ALA A 3 24.36 -16.80 -3.53
N PHE A 4 24.87 -18.00 -3.28
CA PHE A 4 25.46 -19.02 -4.22
C PHE A 4 26.55 -18.64 -5.25
N PRO A 5 27.60 -19.47 -5.49
CA PRO A 5 27.95 -20.73 -4.80
C PRO A 5 28.61 -20.46 -3.45
N ARG A 6 28.45 -21.41 -2.53
CA ARG A 6 28.87 -21.38 -1.12
C ARG A 6 30.39 -21.53 -0.92
N ALA A 7 31.20 -20.91 -1.77
CA ALA A 7 32.63 -20.84 -1.53
C ALA A 7 32.88 -19.60 -0.66
N VAL A 8 32.96 -19.79 0.66
CA VAL A 8 33.30 -18.73 1.62
C VAL A 8 34.82 -18.52 1.60
N PHE A 9 35.37 -18.18 0.42
CA PHE A 9 36.76 -17.78 0.32
C PHE A 9 36.82 -16.26 0.46
N SER A 10 37.53 -15.79 1.48
CA SER A 10 38.08 -14.45 1.52
C SER A 10 38.93 -14.20 0.26
N GLY A 11 39.11 -12.94 -0.12
CA GLY A 11 39.96 -12.60 -1.26
C GLY A 11 41.36 -13.22 -1.17
N LYS A 12 41.91 -13.34 0.06
CA LYS A 12 43.21 -13.98 0.30
C LYS A 12 43.19 -15.48 0.03
N GLU A 13 42.16 -16.20 0.47
CA GLU A 13 42.02 -17.63 0.21
C GLU A 13 41.83 -17.90 -1.29
N LEU A 14 41.09 -17.02 -1.99
CA LEU A 14 40.93 -17.08 -3.45
C LEU A 14 42.27 -16.92 -4.19
N GLU A 15 43.14 -16.03 -3.74
CA GLU A 15 44.50 -15.89 -4.30
C GLU A 15 45.37 -17.12 -3.99
N VAL A 16 45.25 -17.72 -2.80
CA VAL A 16 45.97 -18.96 -2.47
C VAL A 16 45.52 -20.13 -3.35
N VAL A 17 44.20 -20.29 -3.56
CA VAL A 17 43.65 -21.31 -4.45
C VAL A 17 44.12 -21.09 -5.88
N ARG A 18 44.12 -19.84 -6.34
CA ARG A 18 44.60 -19.46 -7.68
C ARG A 18 46.09 -19.75 -7.86
N TRP A 19 46.91 -19.48 -6.84
CA TRP A 19 48.33 -19.82 -6.84
C TRP A 19 48.54 -21.34 -6.92
N PHE A 20 47.85 -22.11 -6.09
CA PHE A 20 47.95 -23.57 -6.09
C PHE A 20 47.52 -24.17 -7.43
N ALA A 21 46.40 -23.72 -7.99
CA ALA A 21 45.94 -24.19 -9.28
C ALA A 21 46.89 -23.82 -10.43
N GLY A 22 47.59 -22.68 -10.32
CA GLY A 22 48.68 -22.31 -11.24
C GLY A 22 49.84 -23.29 -11.21
N LEU A 23 50.22 -23.81 -10.02
CA LEU A 23 51.23 -24.87 -9.90
C LEU A 23 50.78 -26.18 -10.55
N CYS A 24 49.48 -26.47 -10.55
CA CYS A 24 48.90 -27.62 -11.25
C CYS A 24 48.74 -27.42 -12.77
N GLY A 25 49.25 -26.32 -13.34
CA GLY A 25 49.19 -26.04 -14.77
C GLY A 25 47.84 -25.47 -15.25
N VAL A 26 46.93 -25.11 -14.34
CA VAL A 26 45.67 -24.47 -14.71
C VAL A 26 45.93 -22.98 -15.00
N SER A 27 45.66 -22.57 -16.24
CA SER A 27 45.77 -21.17 -16.68
C SER A 27 44.39 -20.51 -16.82
N GLY A 28 44.35 -19.18 -16.82
CA GLY A 28 43.11 -18.42 -17.09
C GLY A 28 42.13 -18.29 -15.91
N LEU A 29 42.56 -18.56 -14.67
CA LEU A 29 41.69 -18.37 -13.52
C LEU A 29 41.39 -16.88 -13.24
N PRO A 30 40.13 -16.53 -12.95
CA PRO A 30 39.74 -15.15 -12.67
C PRO A 30 40.41 -14.64 -11.40
N THR A 31 40.80 -13.37 -11.41
CA THR A 31 41.32 -12.71 -10.21
C THR A 31 40.20 -12.45 -9.20
N SER A 32 40.56 -12.28 -7.92
CA SER A 32 39.61 -11.85 -6.89
C SER A 32 38.84 -10.58 -7.30
N MET A 33 39.52 -9.62 -7.92
CA MET A 33 38.92 -8.40 -8.46
C MET A 33 37.95 -8.67 -9.61
N SER A 34 38.32 -9.54 -10.56
CA SER A 34 37.44 -9.93 -11.68
C SER A 34 36.15 -10.59 -11.20
N ILE A 35 36.25 -11.42 -10.16
CA ILE A 35 35.09 -12.05 -9.52
C ILE A 35 34.20 -10.97 -8.88
N GLN A 36 34.78 -10.03 -8.13
CA GLN A 36 34.04 -8.94 -7.51
C GLN A 36 33.32 -8.05 -8.53
N THR A 37 34.01 -7.60 -9.59
CA THR A 37 33.38 -6.79 -10.65
C THR A 37 32.23 -7.53 -11.33
N ARG A 38 32.38 -8.85 -11.54
CA ARG A 38 31.32 -9.65 -12.15
C ARG A 38 30.13 -9.83 -11.21
N PHE A 39 30.37 -9.99 -9.91
CA PHE A 39 29.30 -9.96 -8.91
C PHE A 39 28.57 -8.63 -8.87
N GLU A 40 29.28 -7.50 -8.87
CA GLU A 40 28.67 -6.17 -8.91
C GLU A 40 27.82 -5.99 -10.17
N SER A 41 28.30 -6.47 -11.32
CA SER A 41 27.54 -6.48 -12.58
C SER A 41 26.26 -7.32 -12.48
N ILE A 42 26.34 -8.53 -11.91
CA ILE A 42 25.17 -9.41 -11.70
C ILE A 42 24.16 -8.74 -10.77
N LEU A 43 24.60 -8.20 -9.63
CA LEU A 43 23.73 -7.52 -8.68
C LEU A 43 23.05 -6.30 -9.32
N LYS A 44 23.79 -5.53 -10.13
CA LYS A 44 23.24 -4.40 -10.88
C LYS A 44 22.21 -4.85 -11.91
N MET A 45 22.46 -5.94 -12.64
CA MET A 45 21.48 -6.51 -13.58
C MET A 45 20.20 -6.98 -12.87
N LEU A 46 20.31 -7.50 -11.64
CA LEU A 46 19.18 -7.92 -10.81
C LEU A 46 18.48 -6.75 -10.08
N GLY A 47 18.91 -5.50 -10.31
CA GLY A 47 18.32 -4.31 -9.66
C GLY A 47 18.64 -4.21 -8.17
N LEU A 48 19.62 -4.98 -7.68
CA LEU A 48 20.05 -4.96 -6.29
C LEU A 48 21.17 -3.92 -6.11
N GLU A 49 20.80 -2.76 -5.57
CA GLU A 49 21.74 -1.72 -5.17
C GLU A 49 22.36 -2.05 -3.80
N SER A 50 23.22 -3.08 -3.75
CA SER A 50 24.01 -3.40 -2.57
C SER A 50 25.26 -2.51 -2.52
N ARG A 51 25.43 -1.76 -1.43
CA ARG A 51 26.63 -0.94 -1.17
C ARG A 51 27.43 -1.55 -0.03
N LEU A 52 28.73 -1.75 -0.25
CA LEU A 52 29.66 -2.10 0.83
C LEU A 52 30.08 -0.82 1.55
N ILE A 53 29.84 -0.78 2.87
CA ILE A 53 30.23 0.33 3.74
C ILE A 53 31.18 -0.21 4.80
N GLN A 54 32.32 0.45 4.96
CA GLN A 54 33.24 0.16 6.06
C GLN A 54 32.81 0.93 7.31
N SER A 55 32.65 0.22 8.42
CA SER A 55 32.42 0.79 9.73
C SER A 55 33.68 1.46 10.28
N LYS A 56 33.50 2.38 11.23
CA LYS A 56 34.59 3.02 11.98
C LYS A 56 35.52 2.01 12.68
N LEU A 57 35.04 0.79 12.95
CA LEU A 57 35.83 -0.30 13.54
C LEU A 57 36.53 -1.19 12.50
N GLY A 58 36.55 -0.80 11.22
CA GLY A 58 37.22 -1.52 10.14
C GLY A 58 36.41 -2.66 9.51
N ASN A 59 35.27 -3.04 10.08
CA ASN A 59 34.39 -4.09 9.56
C ASN A 59 33.59 -3.61 8.33
N TYR A 60 33.44 -4.46 7.32
CA TYR A 60 32.62 -4.17 6.13
C TYR A 60 31.20 -4.70 6.29
N PHE A 61 30.20 -3.87 5.98
CA PHE A 61 28.78 -4.21 5.96
C PHE A 61 28.22 -3.99 4.55
N ALA A 62 27.39 -4.92 4.08
CA ALA A 62 26.63 -4.74 2.86
C ALA A 62 25.25 -4.17 3.22
N ILE A 63 24.93 -3.00 2.68
CA ILE A 63 23.64 -2.34 2.89
C ILE A 63 22.89 -2.32 1.57
N ASN A 64 21.64 -2.80 1.61
CA ASN A 64 20.73 -2.76 0.48
C ASN A 64 19.81 -1.54 0.60
N SER A 65 19.43 -0.98 -0.54
CA SER A 65 18.38 0.04 -0.60
C SER A 65 17.03 -0.54 -0.18
N VAL A 66 16.46 -0.05 0.92
CA VAL A 66 15.11 -0.41 1.37
C VAL A 66 14.08 -0.12 0.27
N LYS A 67 14.26 0.98 -0.46
CA LYS A 67 13.42 1.33 -1.62
C LYS A 67 13.43 0.22 -2.66
N SER A 68 14.60 -0.31 -3.01
CA SER A 68 14.73 -1.37 -4.02
C SER A 68 14.12 -2.68 -3.53
N ILE A 69 14.29 -3.02 -2.25
CA ILE A 69 13.65 -4.19 -1.65
C ILE A 69 12.13 -4.06 -1.75
N ILE A 70 11.55 -2.95 -1.28
CA ILE A 70 10.10 -2.74 -1.33
C ILE A 70 9.59 -2.78 -2.78
N ALA A 71 10.29 -2.13 -3.72
CA ALA A 71 9.91 -2.17 -5.13
C ALA A 71 9.90 -3.60 -5.68
N ASN A 72 10.94 -4.39 -5.42
CA ASN A 72 11.03 -5.77 -5.87
C ASN A 72 9.93 -6.65 -5.26
N GLU A 73 9.68 -6.52 -3.96
CA GLU A 73 8.60 -7.25 -3.29
C GLU A 73 7.22 -6.85 -3.82
N MET A 74 6.99 -5.55 -4.04
CA MET A 74 5.73 -5.03 -4.60
C MET A 74 5.48 -5.54 -6.02
N SER A 75 6.53 -5.73 -6.81
CA SER A 75 6.45 -6.24 -8.19
C SER A 75 6.39 -7.76 -8.29
N ASN A 76 6.71 -8.49 -7.22
CA ASN A 76 6.74 -9.95 -7.23
C ASN A 76 5.32 -10.53 -7.10
N PRO A 77 4.74 -11.18 -8.12
CA PRO A 77 3.37 -11.70 -8.06
C PRO A 77 3.14 -12.75 -6.98
N LEU A 78 4.18 -13.51 -6.63
CA LEU A 78 4.11 -14.56 -5.60
C LEU A 78 4.00 -13.97 -4.20
N VAL A 79 4.63 -12.82 -3.96
CA VAL A 79 4.58 -12.13 -2.66
C VAL A 79 3.43 -11.13 -2.61
N ARG A 80 3.12 -10.49 -3.74
CA ARG A 80 2.10 -9.46 -3.88
C ARG A 80 0.73 -9.87 -3.32
N LYS A 81 0.35 -11.15 -3.50
CA LYS A 81 -0.91 -11.72 -3.00
C LYS A 81 -0.98 -11.82 -1.47
N ASP A 82 0.17 -11.90 -0.80
CA ASP A 82 0.27 -12.07 0.65
C ASP A 82 0.53 -10.72 1.36
N MET A 83 0.67 -9.64 0.60
CA MET A 83 0.83 -8.29 1.15
C MET A 83 -0.50 -7.71 1.64
N VAL A 84 -0.43 -7.04 2.80
CA VAL A 84 -1.57 -6.35 3.41
C VAL A 84 -1.42 -4.84 3.22
N PHE A 85 -2.42 -4.21 2.60
CA PHE A 85 -2.41 -2.76 2.29
C PHE A 85 -3.37 -1.94 3.14
N TYR A 86 -4.30 -2.59 3.84
CA TYR A 86 -5.33 -1.92 4.61
C TYR A 86 -5.16 -2.23 6.10
N PRO A 87 -5.37 -1.26 6.99
CA PRO A 87 -5.51 -1.51 8.41
C PRO A 87 -6.55 -2.59 8.68
N GLN A 88 -6.25 -3.54 9.57
CA GLN A 88 -7.14 -4.64 9.91
C GLN A 88 -7.79 -4.45 11.28
N ASP A 89 -9.11 -4.56 11.32
CA ASP A 89 -9.94 -4.50 12.51
C ASP A 89 -10.39 -5.91 12.91
N ASP A 90 -9.48 -6.71 13.48
CA ASP A 90 -9.73 -8.11 13.87
C ASP A 90 -10.01 -8.29 15.37
N GLY A 91 -10.58 -7.27 16.03
CA GLY A 91 -10.94 -7.31 17.44
C GLY A 91 -9.76 -7.03 18.39
N GLN A 92 -9.77 -7.64 19.58
CA GLN A 92 -8.87 -7.24 20.68
C GLN A 92 -7.46 -7.85 20.63
N ALA A 93 -7.22 -8.87 19.80
CA ALA A 93 -5.93 -9.52 19.70
C ALA A 93 -5.15 -9.06 18.46
N LEU A 94 -3.88 -8.70 18.66
CA LEU A 94 -2.96 -8.39 17.56
C LEU A 94 -2.44 -9.71 16.95
N LYS A 95 -2.98 -10.08 15.78
CA LYS A 95 -2.56 -11.29 15.05
C LYS A 95 -1.53 -11.01 13.96
N GLN A 96 -1.62 -9.84 13.31
CA GLN A 96 -0.69 -9.40 12.27
C GLN A 96 -0.21 -7.97 12.55
N ALA A 97 0.84 -7.56 11.83
CA ALA A 97 1.40 -6.21 11.95
C ALA A 97 0.42 -5.11 11.53
N ALA A 98 -0.57 -5.44 10.68
CA ALA A 98 -1.61 -4.52 10.21
C ALA A 98 -2.79 -4.35 11.20
N ASN A 99 -2.82 -5.14 12.29
CA ASN A 99 -3.89 -5.11 13.28
C ASN A 99 -3.71 -3.96 14.27
N GLY A 100 -4.83 -3.56 14.87
CA GLY A 100 -4.85 -2.75 16.09
C GLY A 100 -5.25 -1.29 15.88
N ALA A 101 -5.58 -0.65 16.99
CA ALA A 101 -6.09 0.72 17.03
C ALA A 101 -5.10 1.73 16.44
N ARG A 102 -3.79 1.46 16.48
CA ARG A 102 -2.80 2.35 15.87
C ARG A 102 -3.07 2.56 14.39
N TRP A 103 -3.24 1.48 13.63
CA TRP A 103 -3.48 1.57 12.19
C TRP A 103 -4.91 2.00 11.85
N THR A 104 -5.90 1.53 12.61
CA THR A 104 -7.32 1.79 12.32
C THR A 104 -7.84 3.11 12.88
N LYS A 105 -7.16 3.72 13.87
CA LYS A 105 -7.61 4.93 14.59
C LYS A 105 -6.58 6.06 14.60
N GLU A 106 -5.33 5.78 14.90
CA GLU A 106 -4.33 6.82 15.23
C GLU A 106 -3.51 7.30 14.02
N VAL A 107 -3.08 6.39 13.14
CA VAL A 107 -2.28 6.75 11.96
C VAL A 107 -3.13 7.59 11.01
N ASN A 108 -2.50 8.63 10.43
CA ASN A 108 -3.13 9.49 9.44
C ASN A 108 -3.68 8.62 8.28
N ALA A 109 -4.98 8.78 7.98
CA ALA A 109 -5.65 8.00 6.96
C ALA A 109 -4.99 8.13 5.57
N SER A 110 -4.41 9.29 5.25
CA SER A 110 -3.71 9.51 3.98
C SER A 110 -2.42 8.71 3.84
N LEU A 111 -1.82 8.31 4.96
CA LEU A 111 -0.61 7.48 5.00
C LEU A 111 -0.94 5.99 5.16
N ALA A 112 -2.05 5.66 5.82
CA ALA A 112 -2.45 4.29 6.06
C ALA A 112 -3.08 3.64 4.81
N ALA A 113 -4.16 4.23 4.30
CA ALA A 113 -4.90 3.73 3.15
C ALA A 113 -5.64 4.92 2.50
N PRO A 114 -5.00 5.66 1.56
CA PRO A 114 -5.57 6.86 0.98
C PRO A 114 -6.70 6.58 -0.02
N MET A 115 -6.79 5.36 -0.54
CA MET A 115 -7.80 4.95 -1.51
C MET A 115 -8.20 3.51 -1.35
N VAL A 116 -9.37 3.17 -1.87
CA VAL A 116 -9.80 1.80 -2.13
C VAL A 116 -10.20 1.64 -3.59
N ARG A 117 -9.88 0.48 -4.16
CA ARG A 117 -10.24 0.10 -5.52
C ARG A 117 -11.38 -0.91 -5.49
N LYS A 118 -12.51 -0.57 -6.10
CA LYS A 118 -13.61 -1.50 -6.38
C LYS A 118 -13.42 -2.10 -7.77
N HIS A 119 -13.20 -3.41 -7.84
CA HIS A 119 -13.12 -4.12 -9.12
C HIS A 119 -14.53 -4.39 -9.67
N LEU A 120 -14.71 -4.13 -10.96
CA LEU A 120 -15.95 -4.35 -11.70
C LEU A 120 -15.69 -5.34 -12.85
N PRO A 121 -16.72 -5.98 -13.45
CA PRO A 121 -16.53 -6.94 -14.54
C PRO A 121 -15.70 -6.42 -15.72
N HIS A 122 -15.77 -5.12 -16.01
CA HIS A 122 -15.08 -4.48 -17.14
C HIS A 122 -14.18 -3.31 -16.72
N GLY A 123 -13.60 -3.36 -15.52
CA GLY A 123 -12.65 -2.33 -15.08
C GLY A 123 -12.56 -2.21 -13.57
N HIS A 124 -12.32 -0.98 -13.11
CA HIS A 124 -12.30 -0.65 -11.70
C HIS A 124 -12.74 0.79 -11.48
N GLN A 125 -13.19 1.07 -10.26
CA GLN A 125 -13.45 2.42 -9.77
C GLN A 125 -12.59 2.65 -8.54
N ASP A 126 -11.96 3.82 -8.50
CA ASP A 126 -11.13 4.25 -7.38
C ASP A 126 -11.88 5.27 -6.53
N TYR A 127 -11.81 5.08 -5.22
CA TYR A 127 -12.45 5.94 -4.22
C TYR A 127 -11.35 6.41 -3.27
N TYR A 128 -11.22 7.71 -3.11
CA TYR A 128 -10.21 8.31 -2.24
C TYR A 128 -10.84 8.82 -0.94
N ILE A 129 -10.04 8.85 0.12
CA ILE A 129 -10.43 9.53 1.35
C ILE A 129 -10.74 11.01 1.05
N TYR A 130 -11.68 11.58 1.79
CA TYR A 130 -12.15 12.95 1.67
C TYR A 130 -12.78 13.31 0.32
N GLU A 131 -13.10 12.32 -0.52
CA GLU A 131 -13.87 12.53 -1.76
C GLU A 131 -15.31 12.02 -1.62
N PRO A 132 -16.32 12.86 -1.87
CA PRO A 132 -17.72 12.42 -1.88
C PRO A 132 -17.98 11.26 -2.83
N PHE A 133 -18.77 10.29 -2.39
CA PHE A 133 -19.23 9.16 -3.21
C PHE A 133 -20.68 8.81 -2.91
N LEU A 134 -21.32 8.09 -3.84
CA LEU A 134 -22.68 7.60 -3.68
C LEU A 134 -22.69 6.13 -3.29
N THR A 135 -23.67 5.73 -2.47
CA THR A 135 -23.97 4.33 -2.15
C THR A 135 -25.29 3.88 -2.76
N SER A 136 -25.44 2.57 -2.96
CA SER A 136 -26.66 1.96 -3.51
C SER A 136 -27.80 1.81 -2.50
N SER A 137 -27.53 1.89 -1.20
CA SER A 137 -28.56 1.78 -0.15
C SER A 137 -28.14 2.42 1.17
N ILE A 138 -29.14 2.87 1.92
CA ILE A 138 -29.05 3.49 3.25
C ILE A 138 -28.72 2.43 4.32
N PRO A 139 -27.97 2.75 5.38
CA PRO A 139 -28.08 2.06 6.67
C PRO A 139 -29.53 2.12 7.18
N ALA A 140 -30.05 1.04 7.76
CA ALA A 140 -31.45 0.96 8.20
C ALA A 140 -31.87 2.16 9.08
N GLY A 141 -32.80 3.00 8.59
CA GLY A 141 -33.34 4.11 9.39
C GLY A 141 -34.06 5.25 8.63
N GLU A 142 -33.76 5.51 7.35
CA GLU A 142 -34.38 6.62 6.60
C GLU A 142 -35.41 6.17 5.56
N GLN A 143 -36.54 6.87 5.51
CA GLN A 143 -37.78 6.46 4.82
C GLN A 143 -37.85 6.84 3.33
N ASN A 144 -36.76 7.26 2.69
CA ASN A 144 -36.72 7.48 1.23
C ASN A 144 -35.89 6.40 0.54
N ALA A 145 -36.46 5.20 0.49
CA ALA A 145 -35.80 3.94 0.12
C ALA A 145 -35.26 3.82 -1.33
N ASN A 146 -35.35 4.86 -2.17
CA ASN A 146 -35.07 4.76 -3.62
C ASN A 146 -34.00 5.72 -4.16
N LEU A 147 -33.44 6.62 -3.35
CA LEU A 147 -32.40 7.54 -3.81
C LEU A 147 -31.02 7.15 -3.26
N PRO A 148 -29.95 7.26 -4.07
CA PRO A 148 -28.59 7.01 -3.60
C PRO A 148 -28.18 8.06 -2.56
N CYS A 149 -27.52 7.61 -1.49
CA CYS A 149 -27.03 8.49 -0.42
C CYS A 149 -25.58 8.88 -0.67
N ALA A 150 -25.25 10.13 -0.34
CA ALA A 150 -23.91 10.67 -0.46
C ALA A 150 -23.16 10.58 0.87
N PHE A 151 -21.88 10.21 0.80
CA PHE A 151 -20.99 10.08 1.95
C PHE A 151 -19.60 10.62 1.61
N ILE A 152 -18.85 11.01 2.65
CA ILE A 152 -17.43 11.35 2.54
C ILE A 152 -16.59 10.38 3.39
N PRO A 153 -15.70 9.57 2.81
CA PRO A 153 -14.95 8.56 3.52
C PRO A 153 -13.77 9.21 4.21
N VAL A 154 -13.56 8.92 5.49
CA VAL A 154 -12.43 9.44 6.26
C VAL A 154 -11.32 8.41 6.44
N ARG A 155 -11.65 7.12 6.33
CA ARG A 155 -10.67 6.04 6.46
C ARG A 155 -11.17 4.74 5.86
N TYR A 156 -10.27 3.99 5.23
CA TYR A 156 -10.51 2.61 4.81
C TYR A 156 -9.85 1.61 5.78
N PHE A 157 -10.52 0.49 6.00
CA PHE A 157 -10.00 -0.62 6.80
C PHE A 157 -10.62 -1.93 6.34
N GLN A 158 -10.09 -3.06 6.83
CA GLN A 158 -10.58 -4.39 6.52
C GLN A 158 -11.04 -5.09 7.80
N ARG A 159 -12.19 -5.76 7.74
CA ARG A 159 -12.75 -6.57 8.83
C ARG A 159 -13.21 -7.90 8.24
N ASN A 160 -12.69 -9.02 8.75
CA ASN A 160 -13.01 -10.37 8.26
C ASN A 160 -12.90 -10.52 6.73
N GLY A 161 -11.83 -10.00 6.14
CA GLY A 161 -11.59 -10.07 4.70
C GLY A 161 -12.38 -9.06 3.85
N THR A 162 -13.38 -8.37 4.41
CA THR A 162 -14.18 -7.37 3.69
C THR A 162 -13.66 -5.97 3.96
N CYS A 163 -13.56 -5.14 2.92
CA CYS A 163 -13.12 -3.76 3.05
C CYS A 163 -14.31 -2.82 3.33
N PHE A 164 -14.11 -1.93 4.29
CA PHE A 164 -15.09 -0.94 4.73
C PHE A 164 -14.48 0.45 4.66
N ALA A 165 -15.33 1.43 4.48
CA ALA A 165 -15.02 2.83 4.70
C ALA A 165 -15.75 3.31 5.94
N LYS A 166 -15.01 3.93 6.85
CA LYS A 166 -15.60 4.81 7.85
C LYS A 166 -15.89 6.13 7.17
N ALA A 167 -17.15 6.54 7.13
CA ALA A 167 -17.59 7.71 6.38
C ALA A 167 -18.60 8.56 7.16
N HIS A 168 -18.61 9.85 6.86
CA HIS A 168 -19.62 10.79 7.34
C HIS A 168 -20.75 10.90 6.30
N PRO A 169 -22.02 10.92 6.73
CA PRO A 169 -23.14 11.25 5.85
C PRO A 169 -23.00 12.67 5.29
N LEU A 170 -23.40 12.85 4.03
CA LEU A 170 -23.54 14.16 3.41
C LEU A 170 -25.02 14.50 3.33
N VAL A 171 -25.43 15.52 4.10
CA VAL A 171 -26.80 16.02 4.12
C VAL A 171 -26.96 17.08 3.04
N SER A 172 -27.97 16.91 2.19
CA SER A 172 -28.24 17.86 1.11
C SER A 172 -28.73 19.20 1.65
N HIS A 173 -28.18 20.28 1.11
CA HIS A 173 -28.58 21.67 1.37
C HIS A 173 -28.77 22.39 0.02
N GLU A 174 -29.44 23.55 0.03
CA GLU A 174 -29.84 24.31 -1.18
C GLU A 174 -28.71 24.56 -2.21
N HIS A 175 -27.46 24.62 -1.76
CA HIS A 175 -26.30 24.95 -2.59
C HIS A 175 -25.16 23.94 -2.51
N GLY A 176 -25.37 22.77 -1.91
CA GLY A 176 -24.29 21.81 -1.70
C GLY A 176 -24.61 20.77 -0.63
N TYR A 177 -23.54 20.28 0.00
CA TYR A 177 -23.61 19.31 1.07
C TYR A 177 -23.05 19.85 2.38
N ILE A 178 -23.64 19.40 3.47
CA ILE A 178 -23.12 19.59 4.82
C ILE A 178 -22.66 18.21 5.32
N ILE A 179 -21.46 18.16 5.88
CA ILE A 179 -20.92 16.95 6.49
C ILE A 179 -21.57 16.78 7.86
N ASP A 180 -22.28 15.69 8.09
CA ASP A 180 -22.69 15.32 9.44
C ASP A 180 -21.49 14.67 10.15
N ALA A 181 -20.76 15.48 10.91
CA ALA A 181 -19.59 15.03 11.66
C ALA A 181 -19.96 14.35 13.00
N SER A 182 -21.24 14.42 13.41
CA SER A 182 -21.73 13.79 14.64
C SER A 182 -21.92 12.27 14.47
N ALA A 183 -22.24 11.84 13.25
CA ALA A 183 -22.41 10.44 12.91
C ALA A 183 -21.23 9.91 12.08
N HIS A 184 -20.87 8.64 12.31
CA HIS A 184 -20.01 7.90 11.40
C HIS A 184 -20.61 6.54 11.13
N VAL A 185 -20.50 6.10 9.88
CA VAL A 185 -21.02 4.82 9.43
C VAL A 185 -19.90 4.03 8.79
N ASP A 186 -19.84 2.74 9.11
CA ASP A 186 -18.98 1.77 8.43
C ASP A 186 -19.75 1.24 7.20
N ILE A 187 -19.30 1.61 6.00
CA ILE A 187 -19.94 1.27 4.73
C ILE A 187 -19.08 0.24 3.99
N SER A 188 -19.68 -0.87 3.57
CA SER A 188 -18.96 -1.88 2.79
C SER A 188 -18.65 -1.35 1.38
N VAL A 189 -17.45 -1.61 0.88
CA VAL A 189 -17.05 -1.23 -0.50
C VAL A 189 -17.96 -1.87 -1.56
N SER A 190 -18.61 -2.99 -1.24
CA SER A 190 -19.61 -3.59 -2.13
C SER A 190 -20.80 -2.65 -2.42
N GLN A 191 -21.16 -1.79 -1.46
CA GLN A 191 -22.27 -0.83 -1.54
C GLN A 191 -21.92 0.46 -2.26
N PHE A 192 -20.64 0.68 -2.60
CA PHE A 192 -20.21 1.88 -3.32
C PHE A 192 -20.77 1.86 -4.73
N LEU A 193 -21.34 2.98 -5.19
CA LEU A 193 -22.01 3.07 -6.48
C LEU A 193 -21.23 3.94 -7.46
N ILE A 194 -20.96 5.19 -7.09
CA ILE A 194 -20.36 6.19 -7.97
C ILE A 194 -19.25 6.95 -7.22
N PRO A 195 -18.01 6.99 -7.73
CA PRO A 195 -16.93 7.81 -7.17
C PRO A 195 -17.06 9.28 -7.59
N LEU A 196 -16.33 10.17 -6.93
CA LEU A 196 -16.42 11.63 -7.13
C LEU A 196 -16.35 12.09 -8.61
N PRO A 197 -15.43 11.59 -9.48
CA PRO A 197 -15.36 12.06 -10.85
C PRO A 197 -16.66 11.85 -11.63
N GLU A 198 -17.31 10.70 -11.44
CA GLU A 198 -18.58 10.37 -12.09
C GLU A 198 -19.77 11.03 -11.36
N PHE A 199 -19.67 11.20 -10.04
CA PHE A 199 -20.68 11.90 -9.26
C PHE A 199 -20.81 13.36 -9.71
N ARG A 200 -19.69 14.05 -9.95
CA ARG A 200 -19.67 15.42 -10.50
C ARG A 200 -20.46 15.53 -11.81
N LEU A 201 -20.37 14.51 -12.67
CA LEU A 201 -21.04 14.51 -13.97
C LEU A 201 -22.52 14.19 -13.85
N LYS A 202 -22.89 13.25 -12.97
CA LYS A 202 -24.24 12.67 -12.90
C LYS A 202 -25.13 13.20 -11.77
N HIS A 203 -24.64 14.07 -10.89
CA HIS A 203 -25.44 14.55 -9.74
C HIS A 203 -26.81 15.13 -10.16
N ASN A 204 -26.85 15.87 -11.27
CA ASN A 204 -28.09 16.41 -11.84
C ASN A 204 -29.07 15.31 -12.27
N ASP A 205 -28.57 14.20 -12.84
CA ASP A 205 -29.39 13.07 -13.29
C ASP A 205 -30.09 12.38 -12.10
N TYR A 206 -29.46 12.42 -10.93
CA TYR A 206 -30.00 11.88 -9.68
C TYR A 206 -30.81 12.91 -8.87
N GLY A 207 -30.95 14.15 -9.34
CA GLY A 207 -31.60 15.23 -8.59
C GLY A 207 -30.86 15.61 -7.30
N LEU A 208 -29.54 15.42 -7.28
CA LEU A 208 -28.67 15.64 -6.13
C LEU A 208 -27.91 16.97 -6.25
N SER A 209 -27.54 17.55 -5.11
CA SER A 209 -26.68 18.73 -5.04
C SER A 209 -25.28 18.45 -5.60
N SER A 210 -24.56 19.50 -6.01
CA SER A 210 -23.21 19.34 -6.55
C SER A 210 -22.22 18.86 -5.46
N PRO A 211 -21.45 17.78 -5.69
CA PRO A 211 -20.48 17.29 -4.72
C PRO A 211 -19.24 18.19 -4.55
N ASN A 212 -19.10 19.24 -5.36
CA ASN A 212 -18.00 20.20 -5.25
C ASN A 212 -18.23 21.28 -4.19
N SER A 213 -19.47 21.45 -3.76
CA SER A 213 -19.85 22.47 -2.80
C SER A 213 -20.09 21.82 -1.45
N ILE A 214 -19.04 21.78 -0.62
CA ILE A 214 -19.16 21.36 0.78
C ILE A 214 -19.21 22.63 1.62
N LEU A 215 -20.37 22.90 2.22
CA LEU A 215 -20.66 24.17 2.91
C LEU A 215 -20.08 24.23 4.33
N GLY A 216 -19.79 23.06 4.93
CA GLY A 216 -19.24 22.96 6.28
C GLY A 216 -19.53 21.60 6.92
N GLY A 217 -19.27 21.50 8.23
CA GLY A 217 -19.58 20.32 9.03
C GLY A 217 -20.43 20.69 10.26
N VAL A 218 -21.41 19.86 10.59
CA VAL A 218 -22.20 20.00 11.81
C VAL A 218 -21.67 19.03 12.86
N VAL A 219 -21.31 19.57 14.02
CA VAL A 219 -20.96 18.81 15.22
C VAL A 219 -22.06 19.10 16.24
N GLN A 220 -22.94 18.14 16.53
CA GLN A 220 -23.83 18.28 17.68
C GLN A 220 -23.00 18.10 18.95
N HIS A 221 -23.01 19.11 19.82
CA HIS A 221 -22.41 19.07 21.15
C HIS A 221 -23.29 18.29 22.13
#